data_AF-I1D2M1-F1
#
_entry.id   AF-I1D2M1-F1
#
_cell.length_a   1.000
_cell.length_b   1.000
_cell.length_c   1.000
_cell.angle_alpha   90.00
_cell.angle_beta   90.00
_cell.angle_gamma   90.00
#
_symmetry.space_group_name_H-M   'P 1'
#
loop_
_entity.id
_entity.type
_entity.pdbx_description
1 polymer ?
#
loop_
_entity_poly.entity_id
_entity_poly.type
_entity_poly.pdbx_seq_one_letter_code
_entity_poly.pdbx_strand_id
1 'polypeptide(L)'
;MVEELASAERAREKTPQGVCALDGCDNPLPPPAVDENGRRKGGRPSSYCCKAHADAASRQRRAARTAAVVDPLVELRRAAEAFETASAPLRAALADMTQRLTTAEDQALAQVKQAEEQALAARSDAEEAQQRAERAERDRDHALARARDDRAARENAELAAQHAKDEAESVKSQAWAAIADHERARGAAESAANEAIRARDALAAELDTTRRALDAVRAERDDLARQLQDTKRELHDLTAAHSATTERLTAATTQNDTLRAELDTTRADLTAAREETAALRAELDTTRDQLAAERTARSVAEAKADAAHTALADKDTRIAELTEQLRRAHAHLDRVLADKDTRASDQPSGERPEESQALES
;
A
#
# COMPACT_ATOMS: atom_id res chain seq x y z
N MET A 1 -23.90 13.53 150.67
CA MET A 1 -23.11 14.37 151.60
C MET A 1 -24.12 15.36 152.20
N VAL A 2 -24.65 15.10 153.40
CA VAL A 2 -24.01 15.25 154.73
C VAL A 2 -24.09 16.73 155.15
N GLU A 3 -25.07 17.22 155.94
CA GLU A 3 -25.33 17.11 157.43
C GLU A 3 -24.98 18.46 158.13
N GLU A 4 -25.47 18.92 159.31
CA GLU A 4 -26.32 18.37 160.40
C GLU A 4 -26.99 19.49 161.29
N LEU A 5 -28.08 19.18 162.02
CA LEU A 5 -28.56 19.71 163.36
C LEU A 5 -28.84 21.22 163.65
N ALA A 6 -29.36 21.66 164.83
CA ALA A 6 -30.54 21.33 165.69
C ALA A 6 -30.39 21.90 167.15
N SER A 7 -31.51 21.98 167.92
CA SER A 7 -31.62 22.18 169.42
C SER A 7 -31.45 23.62 169.99
N ALA A 8 -32.38 24.22 170.78
CA ALA A 8 -32.90 23.97 172.16
C ALA A 8 -32.01 24.63 173.27
N GLU A 9 -32.45 25.10 174.46
CA GLU A 9 -33.57 24.70 175.35
C GLU A 9 -33.98 25.82 176.39
N ARG A 10 -34.74 25.52 177.46
CA ARG A 10 -35.32 26.46 178.46
C ARG A 10 -34.98 26.08 179.92
N ALA A 11 -35.02 27.05 180.84
CA ALA A 11 -35.23 26.82 182.29
C ALA A 11 -36.11 27.92 182.95
N ARG A 12 -36.67 27.65 184.14
CA ARG A 12 -37.62 28.48 184.92
C ARG A 12 -37.18 28.55 186.38
N GLU A 13 -37.36 29.68 187.07
CA GLU A 13 -37.82 29.65 188.48
C GLU A 13 -38.56 30.92 188.97
N LYS A 14 -38.87 30.99 190.28
CA LYS A 14 -40.12 31.56 190.85
C LYS A 14 -40.08 33.03 191.30
N THR A 15 -41.29 33.60 191.35
CA THR A 15 -41.69 34.94 191.78
C THR A 15 -41.53 35.25 193.28
N PRO A 16 -41.26 36.52 193.59
CA PRO A 16 -41.99 37.27 194.61
C PRO A 16 -42.88 38.37 193.98
N GLN A 17 -43.91 38.79 194.74
CA GLN A 17 -44.78 39.97 194.59
C GLN A 17 -44.77 40.70 193.23
N GLY A 18 -45.85 40.51 192.46
CA GLY A 18 -45.97 40.96 191.07
C GLY A 18 -45.86 42.48 190.88
N VAL A 19 -44.78 42.89 190.24
CA VAL A 19 -44.56 44.20 189.62
C VAL A 19 -45.24 44.25 188.24
N CYS A 20 -45.42 45.44 187.67
CA CYS A 20 -46.06 45.60 186.35
C CYS A 20 -45.24 44.91 185.24
N ALA A 21 -45.87 44.05 184.42
CA ALA A 21 -45.20 43.25 183.39
C ALA A 21 -44.80 44.02 182.10
N LEU A 22 -44.38 45.28 182.23
CA LEU A 22 -43.84 46.13 181.16
C LEU A 22 -42.38 46.44 181.53
N ASP A 23 -41.43 46.16 180.61
CA ASP A 23 -40.01 46.42 180.86
C ASP A 23 -39.77 47.88 181.29
N GLY A 24 -39.20 48.05 182.48
CA GLY A 24 -38.90 49.35 183.10
C GLY A 24 -40.00 49.95 184.00
N CYS A 25 -40.97 49.18 184.50
CA CYS A 25 -42.04 49.70 185.38
C CYS A 25 -42.16 48.99 186.74
N ASP A 26 -41.66 49.64 187.80
CA ASP A 26 -41.61 49.09 189.16
C ASP A 26 -42.88 49.30 190.03
N ASN A 27 -44.01 49.66 189.42
CA ASN A 27 -45.21 50.03 190.18
C ASN A 27 -45.98 48.78 190.69
N PRO A 28 -46.33 48.67 191.99
CA PRO A 28 -46.99 47.50 192.55
C PRO A 28 -48.45 47.37 192.07
N LEU A 29 -48.93 46.13 191.93
CA LEU A 29 -50.29 45.84 191.47
C LEU A 29 -51.35 46.10 192.57
N PRO A 30 -52.51 46.68 192.22
CA PRO A 30 -53.54 47.03 193.20
C PRO A 30 -54.22 45.81 193.85
N PRO A 31 -54.66 45.90 195.12
CA PRO A 31 -55.27 44.79 195.84
C PRO A 31 -56.64 44.39 195.27
N PRO A 32 -57.04 43.10 195.38
CA PRO A 32 -58.27 42.59 194.79
C PRO A 32 -59.52 43.01 195.58
N ALA A 33 -60.54 43.48 194.88
CA ALA A 33 -61.82 43.88 195.48
C ALA A 33 -62.59 42.69 196.10
N VAL A 34 -63.10 42.93 197.30
CA VAL A 34 -63.97 42.02 198.09
C VAL A 34 -65.33 42.67 198.31
N ASP A 35 -66.38 41.85 198.40
CA ASP A 35 -67.73 42.29 198.74
C ASP A 35 -67.97 42.33 200.26
N GLU A 36 -69.13 42.86 200.67
CA GLU A 36 -69.54 42.97 202.09
C GLU A 36 -69.68 41.61 202.81
N ASN A 37 -69.70 40.50 202.07
CA ASN A 37 -69.71 39.13 202.60
C ASN A 37 -68.30 38.48 202.59
N GLY A 38 -67.24 39.28 202.39
CA GLY A 38 -65.85 38.82 202.39
C GLY A 38 -65.48 37.92 201.22
N ARG A 39 -66.34 37.79 200.20
CA ARG A 39 -66.06 36.97 199.02
C ARG A 39 -65.43 37.83 197.93
N ARG A 40 -64.44 37.26 197.24
CA ARG A 40 -63.79 37.90 196.09
C ARG A 40 -64.76 37.92 194.92
N LYS A 41 -65.06 39.11 194.39
CA LYS A 41 -65.75 39.23 193.10
C LYS A 41 -64.86 38.65 192.00
N GLY A 42 -65.34 37.60 191.35
CA GLY A 42 -64.55 36.82 190.39
C GLY A 42 -64.03 37.67 189.22
N GLY A 43 -62.69 37.73 189.09
CA GLY A 43 -62.01 38.45 188.03
C GLY A 43 -60.52 38.10 188.02
N ARG A 44 -59.91 37.97 186.83
CA ARG A 44 -58.51 37.53 186.68
C ARG A 44 -57.56 38.65 187.14
N PRO A 45 -56.47 38.36 187.89
CA PRO A 45 -55.54 39.40 188.34
C PRO A 45 -54.95 40.19 187.16
N SER A 46 -54.95 41.51 187.26
CA SER A 46 -54.38 42.39 186.22
C SER A 46 -52.86 42.34 186.23
N SER A 47 -52.24 41.91 185.12
CA SER A 47 -50.78 41.80 184.99
C SER A 47 -50.03 43.15 184.85
N TYR A 48 -50.77 44.26 184.79
CA TYR A 48 -50.25 45.60 184.55
C TYR A 48 -50.92 46.58 185.51
N CYS A 49 -50.18 47.57 186.02
CA CYS A 49 -50.71 48.56 186.97
C CYS A 49 -51.75 49.50 186.35
N CYS A 50 -51.77 49.66 185.03
CA CYS A 50 -52.75 50.46 184.30
C CYS A 50 -52.96 49.97 182.86
N LYS A 51 -54.06 50.40 182.23
CA LYS A 51 -54.42 50.05 180.84
C LYS A 51 -53.36 50.49 179.82
N ALA A 52 -52.72 51.65 180.03
CA ALA A 52 -51.73 52.20 179.10
C ALA A 52 -50.51 51.27 178.91
N HIS A 53 -50.11 50.53 179.94
CA HIS A 53 -48.96 49.62 179.88
C HIS A 53 -49.28 48.32 179.14
N ALA A 54 -50.53 47.84 179.19
CA ALA A 54 -50.98 46.73 178.35
C ALA A 54 -50.93 47.09 176.85
N ASP A 55 -51.32 48.33 176.49
CA ASP A 55 -51.28 48.82 175.11
C ASP A 55 -49.85 49.09 174.61
N ALA A 56 -48.93 49.52 175.48
CA ALA A 56 -47.51 49.66 175.14
C ALA A 56 -46.86 48.30 174.77
N ALA A 57 -47.04 47.28 175.62
CA ALA A 57 -46.53 45.93 175.36
C ALA A 57 -47.18 45.26 174.11
N SER A 58 -48.37 45.70 173.71
CA SER A 58 -49.03 45.28 172.46
C SER A 58 -48.40 45.89 171.20
N ARG A 59 -47.80 47.08 171.30
CA ARG A 59 -47.09 47.73 170.19
C ARG A 59 -45.70 47.14 169.96
N GLN A 60 -44.90 46.93 171.01
CA GLN A 60 -43.58 46.27 170.88
C GLN A 60 -43.68 44.87 170.23
N ARG A 61 -44.65 44.05 170.66
CA ARG A 61 -44.85 42.71 170.07
C ARG A 61 -45.27 42.72 168.59
N ARG A 62 -45.85 43.82 168.08
CA ARG A 62 -46.16 43.97 166.65
C ARG A 62 -44.93 44.41 165.85
N ALA A 63 -44.12 45.33 166.37
CA ALA A 63 -42.88 45.76 165.70
C ALA A 63 -41.91 44.59 165.47
N ALA A 64 -41.68 43.76 166.49
CA ALA A 64 -40.75 42.63 166.42
C ALA A 64 -41.16 41.56 165.38
N ARG A 65 -42.46 41.37 165.12
CA ARG A 65 -42.94 40.41 164.11
C ARG A 65 -42.76 40.91 162.67
N THR A 66 -42.72 42.22 162.44
CA THR A 66 -42.52 42.77 161.09
C THR A 66 -41.04 42.68 160.67
N ALA A 67 -40.11 42.97 161.57
CA ALA A 67 -38.67 42.87 161.29
C ALA A 67 -38.25 41.47 160.82
N ALA A 68 -38.74 40.42 161.49
CA ALA A 68 -38.42 39.03 161.19
C ALA A 68 -38.86 38.53 159.79
N VAL A 69 -39.66 39.30 159.04
CA VAL A 69 -40.12 38.95 157.68
C VAL A 69 -39.52 39.89 156.62
N VAL A 70 -39.28 41.15 156.97
CA VAL A 70 -38.82 42.17 156.00
C VAL A 70 -37.31 42.10 155.78
N ASP A 71 -36.49 41.94 156.83
CA ASP A 71 -35.03 41.95 156.70
C ASP A 71 -34.47 40.81 155.80
N PRO A 72 -34.96 39.54 155.88
CA PRO A 72 -34.51 38.48 154.98
C PRO A 72 -34.80 38.76 153.50
N LEU A 73 -35.89 39.48 153.19
CA LEU A 73 -36.26 39.81 151.81
C LEU A 73 -35.43 40.95 151.23
N VAL A 74 -34.94 41.88 152.07
CA VAL A 74 -34.00 42.93 151.66
C VAL A 74 -32.63 42.34 151.36
N GLU A 75 -32.14 41.40 152.17
CA GLU A 75 -30.88 40.71 151.92
C GLU A 75 -30.96 39.79 150.69
N LEU A 76 -32.09 39.10 150.47
CA LEU A 76 -32.27 38.30 149.24
C LEU A 76 -32.31 39.17 147.97
N ARG A 77 -32.83 40.40 148.07
CA ARG A 77 -32.80 41.39 146.98
C ARG A 77 -31.39 41.93 146.72
N ARG A 78 -30.63 42.26 147.77
CA ARG A 78 -29.21 42.64 147.65
C ARG A 78 -28.37 41.51 147.05
N ALA A 79 -28.60 40.27 147.45
CA ALA A 79 -27.93 39.11 146.88
C ALA A 79 -28.27 38.93 145.39
N ALA A 80 -29.53 39.16 144.99
CA ALA A 80 -29.94 39.14 143.58
C ALA A 80 -29.31 40.27 142.76
N GLU A 81 -29.29 41.52 143.26
CA GLU A 81 -28.67 42.67 142.59
C GLU A 81 -27.13 42.51 142.50
N ALA A 82 -26.49 41.95 143.54
CA ALA A 82 -25.06 41.60 143.50
C ALA A 82 -24.77 40.45 142.53
N PHE A 83 -25.63 39.42 142.46
CA PHE A 83 -25.51 38.34 141.48
C PHE A 83 -25.72 38.83 140.05
N GLU A 84 -26.67 39.74 139.80
CA GLU A 84 -26.87 40.35 138.49
C GLU A 84 -25.65 41.19 138.07
N THR A 85 -25.08 41.96 139.00
CA THR A 85 -23.84 42.74 138.76
C THR A 85 -22.63 41.85 138.49
N ALA A 86 -22.49 40.72 139.21
CA ALA A 86 -21.40 39.75 139.01
C ALA A 86 -21.59 38.84 137.79
N SER A 87 -22.83 38.56 137.39
CA SER A 87 -23.15 37.70 136.23
C SER A 87 -23.31 38.48 134.93
N ALA A 88 -23.53 39.81 134.96
CA ALA A 88 -23.51 40.66 133.78
C ALA A 88 -22.24 40.51 132.92
N PRO A 89 -21.00 40.59 133.46
CA PRO A 89 -19.79 40.36 132.66
C PRO A 89 -19.68 38.90 132.16
N LEU A 90 -20.20 37.92 132.90
CA LEU A 90 -20.23 36.52 132.45
C LEU A 90 -21.21 36.32 131.29
N ARG A 91 -22.40 36.93 131.35
CA ARG A 91 -23.40 36.94 130.26
C ARG A 91 -22.88 37.70 129.04
N ALA A 92 -22.16 38.81 129.23
CA ALA A 92 -21.51 39.55 128.16
C ALA A 92 -20.39 38.72 127.51
N ALA A 93 -19.56 38.03 128.30
CA ALA A 93 -18.52 37.13 127.78
C ALA A 93 -19.09 35.92 127.05
N LEU A 94 -20.20 35.33 127.54
CA LEU A 94 -20.92 34.26 126.84
C LEU A 94 -21.57 34.77 125.54
N ALA A 95 -22.12 35.99 125.52
CA ALA A 95 -22.67 36.60 124.31
C ALA A 95 -21.57 36.91 123.28
N ASP A 96 -20.44 37.49 123.70
CA ASP A 96 -19.26 37.72 122.85
C ASP A 96 -18.66 36.40 122.34
N MET A 97 -18.54 35.37 123.19
CA MET A 97 -18.10 34.04 122.75
C MET A 97 -19.08 33.41 121.76
N THR A 98 -20.40 33.53 121.99
CA THR A 98 -21.42 33.06 121.04
C THR A 98 -21.32 33.81 119.72
N GLN A 99 -21.18 35.13 119.75
CA GLN A 99 -21.03 35.98 118.55
C GLN A 99 -19.74 35.68 117.79
N ARG A 100 -18.63 35.37 118.48
CA ARG A 100 -17.39 34.91 117.85
C ARG A 100 -17.53 33.52 117.25
N LEU A 101 -18.25 32.61 117.90
CA LEU A 101 -18.53 31.28 117.37
C LEU A 101 -19.41 31.37 116.12
N THR A 102 -20.49 32.16 116.13
CA THR A 102 -21.31 32.36 114.92
C THR A 102 -20.52 33.06 113.81
N THR A 103 -19.68 34.06 114.14
CA THR A 103 -18.83 34.72 113.14
C THR A 103 -17.80 33.75 112.55
N ALA A 104 -17.23 32.85 113.37
CA ALA A 104 -16.29 31.83 112.91
C ALA A 104 -16.99 30.72 112.09
N GLU A 105 -18.21 30.35 112.46
CA GLU A 105 -19.06 29.42 111.71
C GLU A 105 -19.47 30.02 110.36
N ASP A 106 -19.95 31.26 110.33
CA ASP A 106 -20.26 32.00 109.09
C ASP A 106 -19.03 32.14 108.19
N GLN A 107 -17.86 32.44 108.76
CA GLN A 107 -16.59 32.51 108.01
C GLN A 107 -16.14 31.14 107.49
N ALA A 108 -16.27 30.07 108.28
CA ALA A 108 -15.94 28.72 107.85
C ALA A 108 -16.90 28.24 106.74
N LEU A 109 -18.20 28.50 106.88
CA LEU A 109 -19.20 28.19 105.85
C LEU A 109 -19.00 29.03 104.59
N ALA A 110 -18.59 30.30 104.71
CA ALA A 110 -18.22 31.13 103.57
C ALA A 110 -16.96 30.60 102.86
N GLN A 111 -15.94 30.16 103.60
CA GLN A 111 -14.73 29.53 103.05
C GLN A 111 -15.04 28.20 102.36
N VAL A 112 -15.90 27.37 102.94
CA VAL A 112 -16.33 26.10 102.31
C VAL A 112 -17.11 26.38 101.03
N LYS A 113 -18.09 27.31 101.04
CA LYS A 113 -18.82 27.70 99.83
C LYS A 113 -17.89 28.26 98.74
N GLN A 114 -16.97 29.14 99.12
CA GLN A 114 -15.98 29.70 98.19
C GLN A 114 -15.07 28.59 97.61
N ALA A 115 -14.67 27.62 98.42
CA ALA A 115 -13.88 26.47 97.96
C ALA A 115 -14.68 25.50 97.07
N GLU A 116 -15.98 25.30 97.35
CA GLU A 116 -16.89 24.52 96.51
C GLU A 116 -17.13 25.21 95.16
N GLU A 117 -17.40 26.51 95.15
CA GLU A 117 -17.54 27.32 93.93
C GLU A 117 -16.24 27.30 93.09
N GLN A 118 -15.07 27.45 93.73
CA GLN A 118 -13.77 27.35 93.07
C GLN A 118 -13.50 25.93 92.54
N ALA A 119 -13.87 24.88 93.28
CA ALA A 119 -13.70 23.50 92.83
C ALA A 119 -14.65 23.14 91.67
N LEU A 120 -15.87 23.68 91.66
CA LEU A 120 -16.81 23.54 90.54
C LEU A 120 -16.32 24.30 89.29
N ALA A 121 -15.85 25.54 89.45
CA ALA A 121 -15.23 26.30 88.37
C ALA A 121 -14.02 25.56 87.78
N ALA A 122 -13.09 25.11 88.62
CA ALA A 122 -11.91 24.37 88.18
C ALA A 122 -12.24 23.03 87.49
N ARG A 123 -13.36 22.37 87.86
CA ARG A 123 -13.86 21.19 87.15
C ARG A 123 -14.45 21.55 85.79
N SER A 124 -15.27 22.60 85.71
CA SER A 124 -15.80 23.11 84.44
C SER A 124 -14.68 23.49 83.48
N ASP A 125 -13.68 24.24 83.96
CA ASP A 125 -12.50 24.64 83.19
C ASP A 125 -11.69 23.42 82.70
N ALA A 126 -11.57 22.38 83.53
CA ALA A 126 -10.88 21.13 83.17
C ALA A 126 -11.66 20.32 82.13
N GLU A 127 -12.99 20.22 82.26
CA GLU A 127 -13.87 19.57 81.27
C GLU A 127 -13.85 20.32 79.94
N GLU A 128 -13.90 21.67 79.94
CA GLU A 128 -13.75 22.49 78.74
C GLU A 128 -12.34 22.38 78.11
N ALA A 129 -11.29 22.28 78.94
CA ALA A 129 -9.94 22.04 78.46
C ALA A 129 -9.81 20.65 77.80
N GLN A 130 -10.42 19.61 78.40
CA GLN A 130 -10.45 18.27 77.83
C GLN A 130 -11.23 18.23 76.50
N GLN A 131 -12.43 18.82 76.46
CA GLN A 131 -13.24 18.87 75.23
C GLN A 131 -12.51 19.62 74.10
N ARG A 132 -11.78 20.71 74.41
CA ARG A 132 -10.92 21.41 73.45
C ARG A 132 -9.74 20.56 73.00
N ALA A 133 -9.10 19.82 73.89
CA ALA A 133 -8.02 18.89 73.54
C ALA A 133 -8.51 17.78 72.61
N GLU A 134 -9.59 17.08 72.96
CA GLU A 134 -10.20 16.03 72.13
C GLU A 134 -10.64 16.55 70.76
N ARG A 135 -11.17 17.79 70.69
CA ARG A 135 -11.50 18.43 69.42
C ARG A 135 -10.25 18.71 68.59
N ALA A 136 -9.20 19.26 69.20
CA ALA A 136 -7.92 19.49 68.51
C ALA A 136 -7.28 18.19 68.01
N GLU A 137 -7.42 17.08 68.73
CA GLU A 137 -6.98 15.77 68.28
C GLU A 137 -7.80 15.24 67.10
N ARG A 138 -9.15 15.34 67.14
CA ARG A 138 -10.00 15.01 65.99
C ARG A 138 -9.68 15.86 64.76
N ASP A 139 -9.47 17.17 64.94
CA ASP A 139 -9.11 18.09 63.86
C ASP A 139 -7.70 17.77 63.29
N ARG A 140 -6.72 17.42 64.14
CA ARG A 140 -5.39 16.92 63.74
C ARG A 140 -5.50 15.62 62.94
N ASP A 141 -6.26 14.66 63.42
CA ASP A 141 -6.36 13.33 62.81
C ASP A 141 -7.11 13.40 61.46
N HIS A 142 -8.12 14.27 61.34
CA HIS A 142 -8.74 14.61 60.05
C HIS A 142 -7.77 15.31 59.09
N ALA A 143 -6.93 16.24 59.57
CA ALA A 143 -5.91 16.87 58.74
C ALA A 143 -4.84 15.87 58.25
N LEU A 144 -4.43 14.93 59.10
CA LEU A 144 -3.51 13.84 58.75
C LEU A 144 -4.12 12.85 57.76
N ALA A 145 -5.42 12.55 57.87
CA ALA A 145 -6.14 11.74 56.89
C ALA A 145 -6.14 12.42 55.51
N ARG A 146 -6.60 13.68 55.44
CA ARG A 146 -6.60 14.47 54.19
C ARG A 146 -5.20 14.57 53.57
N ALA A 147 -4.16 14.79 54.36
CA ALA A 147 -2.78 14.86 53.87
C ALA A 147 -2.25 13.52 53.31
N ARG A 148 -2.79 12.37 53.75
CA ARG A 148 -2.51 11.05 53.15
C ARG A 148 -3.29 10.87 51.85
N ASP A 149 -4.57 11.21 51.84
CA ASP A 149 -5.44 11.13 50.66
C ASP A 149 -4.92 12.03 49.53
N ASP A 150 -4.53 13.27 49.84
CA ASP A 150 -3.90 14.22 48.91
C ASP A 150 -2.57 13.69 48.35
N ARG A 151 -1.79 12.96 49.17
CA ARG A 151 -0.53 12.36 48.71
C ARG A 151 -0.79 11.19 47.77
N ALA A 152 -1.68 10.27 48.15
CA ALA A 152 -2.08 9.14 47.31
C ALA A 152 -2.70 9.62 45.98
N ALA A 153 -3.49 10.70 46.01
CA ALA A 153 -4.05 11.33 44.81
C ALA A 153 -2.96 11.89 43.89
N ARG A 154 -1.90 12.52 44.43
CA ARG A 154 -0.74 13.00 43.66
C ARG A 154 0.07 11.85 43.08
N GLU A 155 0.40 10.83 43.88
CA GLU A 155 1.13 9.64 43.44
C GLU A 155 0.38 8.94 42.30
N ASN A 156 -0.94 8.76 42.43
CA ASN A 156 -1.78 8.21 41.36
C ASN A 156 -1.84 9.10 40.10
N ALA A 157 -1.89 10.42 40.26
CA ALA A 157 -1.88 11.36 39.14
C ALA A 157 -0.52 11.40 38.42
N GLU A 158 0.59 11.27 39.15
CA GLU A 158 1.95 11.17 38.60
C GLU A 158 2.13 9.85 37.82
N LEU A 159 1.66 8.73 38.35
CA LEU A 159 1.63 7.44 37.65
C LEU A 159 0.79 7.50 36.37
N ALA A 160 -0.42 8.06 36.44
CA ALA A 160 -1.28 8.23 35.27
C ALA A 160 -0.66 9.16 34.22
N ALA A 161 0.01 10.24 34.65
CA ALA A 161 0.73 11.15 33.76
C ALA A 161 1.98 10.51 33.14
N GLN A 162 2.62 9.54 33.82
CA GLN A 162 3.74 8.79 33.25
C GLN A 162 3.23 7.77 32.21
N HIS A 163 2.20 6.99 32.54
CA HIS A 163 1.56 6.08 31.57
C HIS A 163 1.09 6.82 30.30
N ALA A 164 0.46 7.99 30.43
CA ALA A 164 0.04 8.80 29.29
C ALA A 164 1.22 9.30 28.43
N LYS A 165 2.40 9.55 29.01
CA LYS A 165 3.62 9.88 28.24
C LYS A 165 4.17 8.65 27.52
N ASP A 166 4.27 7.53 28.21
CA ASP A 166 4.80 6.27 27.64
C ASP A 166 3.91 5.79 26.48
N GLU A 167 2.58 5.91 26.61
CA GLU A 167 1.61 5.69 25.54
C GLU A 167 1.80 6.67 24.37
N ALA A 168 1.96 7.97 24.63
CA ALA A 168 2.19 8.97 23.59
C ALA A 168 3.52 8.76 22.85
N GLU A 169 4.59 8.35 23.54
CA GLU A 169 5.88 8.01 22.92
C GLU A 169 5.79 6.71 22.11
N SER A 170 5.04 5.72 22.59
CA SER A 170 4.74 4.48 21.84
C SER A 170 3.96 4.78 20.56
N VAL A 171 2.86 5.54 20.64
CA VAL A 171 2.05 5.95 19.47
C VAL A 171 2.88 6.78 18.49
N LYS A 172 3.70 7.73 18.98
CA LYS A 172 4.62 8.50 18.15
C LYS A 172 5.60 7.58 17.42
N SER A 173 6.21 6.62 18.12
CA SER A 173 7.17 5.68 17.54
C SER A 173 6.54 4.77 16.48
N GLN A 174 5.31 4.29 16.73
CA GLN A 174 4.51 3.53 15.76
C GLN A 174 4.17 4.36 14.52
N ALA A 175 3.80 5.64 14.69
CA ALA A 175 3.52 6.55 13.58
C ALA A 175 4.77 6.79 12.70
N TRP A 176 5.94 7.00 13.30
CA TRP A 176 7.20 7.12 12.56
C TRP A 176 7.57 5.83 11.82
N ALA A 177 7.37 4.67 12.44
CA ALA A 177 7.59 3.38 11.78
C ALA A 177 6.67 3.22 10.55
N ALA A 178 5.37 3.52 10.69
CA ALA A 178 4.40 3.46 9.61
C ALA A 178 4.70 4.46 8.47
N ILE A 179 5.14 5.69 8.79
CA ILE A 179 5.61 6.65 7.78
C ILE A 179 6.81 6.08 7.02
N ALA A 180 7.80 5.53 7.72
CA ALA A 180 8.99 4.96 7.10
C ALA A 180 8.67 3.71 6.24
N ASP A 181 7.68 2.89 6.62
CA ASP A 181 7.17 1.80 5.78
C ASP A 181 6.46 2.32 4.53
N HIS A 182 5.63 3.36 4.65
CA HIS A 182 4.97 3.99 3.50
C HIS A 182 5.98 4.65 2.55
N GLU A 183 7.03 5.30 3.06
CA GLU A 183 8.11 5.86 2.23
C GLU A 183 8.92 4.77 1.52
N ARG A 184 9.25 3.65 2.20
CA ARG A 184 9.87 2.48 1.57
C ARG A 184 8.99 1.89 0.48
N ALA A 185 7.70 1.67 0.75
CA ALA A 185 6.75 1.12 -0.20
C ALA A 185 6.58 2.04 -1.42
N ARG A 186 6.52 3.37 -1.20
CA ARG A 186 6.46 4.37 -2.25
C ARG A 186 7.73 4.36 -3.13
N GLY A 187 8.91 4.36 -2.52
CA GLY A 187 10.18 4.29 -3.26
C GLY A 187 10.32 3.01 -4.09
N ALA A 188 9.87 1.87 -3.55
CA ALA A 188 9.80 0.61 -4.28
C ALA A 188 8.83 0.67 -5.47
N ALA A 189 7.65 1.27 -5.29
CA ALA A 189 6.66 1.45 -6.36
C ALA A 189 7.15 2.41 -7.46
N GLU A 190 7.77 3.53 -7.09
CA GLU A 190 8.38 4.48 -8.04
C GLU A 190 9.55 3.83 -8.81
N SER A 191 10.37 3.01 -8.14
CA SER A 191 11.44 2.25 -8.81
C SER A 191 10.88 1.20 -9.79
N ALA A 192 9.86 0.44 -9.39
CA ALA A 192 9.21 -0.55 -10.24
C ALA A 192 8.50 0.08 -11.45
N ALA A 193 7.86 1.24 -11.28
CA ALA A 193 7.25 1.99 -12.36
C ALA A 193 8.29 2.48 -13.39
N ASN A 194 9.42 3.03 -12.91
CA ASN A 194 10.52 3.45 -13.78
C ASN A 194 11.12 2.28 -14.58
N GLU A 195 11.27 1.11 -13.96
CA GLU A 195 11.78 -0.08 -14.65
C GLU A 195 10.79 -0.62 -15.68
N ALA A 196 9.48 -0.62 -15.36
CA ALA A 196 8.43 -0.98 -16.32
C ALA A 196 8.38 -0.04 -17.54
N ILE A 197 8.62 1.27 -17.34
CA ILE A 197 8.73 2.25 -18.44
C ILE A 197 9.94 1.93 -19.33
N ARG A 198 11.12 1.68 -18.74
CA ARG A 198 12.34 1.31 -19.49
C ARG A 198 12.14 0.02 -20.30
N ALA A 199 11.55 -1.01 -19.68
CA ALA A 199 11.27 -2.28 -20.35
C ALA A 199 10.30 -2.10 -21.53
N ARG A 200 9.25 -1.29 -21.37
CA ARG A 200 8.33 -0.92 -22.45
C ARG A 200 9.05 -0.21 -23.59
N ASP A 201 9.91 0.76 -23.28
CA ASP A 201 10.59 1.59 -24.27
C ASP A 201 11.67 0.78 -25.03
N ALA A 202 12.34 -0.15 -24.37
CA ALA A 202 13.23 -1.12 -25.01
C ALA A 202 12.46 -2.04 -25.99
N LEU A 203 11.36 -2.64 -25.54
CA LEU A 203 10.50 -3.47 -26.41
C LEU A 203 9.92 -2.69 -27.59
N ALA A 204 9.60 -1.40 -27.41
CA ALA A 204 9.15 -0.54 -28.51
C ALA A 204 10.26 -0.31 -29.55
N ALA A 205 11.51 -0.12 -29.12
CA ALA A 205 12.66 0.02 -30.00
C ALA A 205 13.01 -1.29 -30.75
N GLU A 206 12.92 -2.44 -30.09
CA GLU A 206 13.07 -3.76 -30.73
C GLU A 206 11.97 -4.01 -31.77
N LEU A 207 10.72 -3.65 -31.43
CA LEU A 207 9.57 -3.80 -32.32
C LEU A 207 9.65 -2.86 -33.55
N ASP A 208 10.19 -1.65 -33.40
CA ASP A 208 10.45 -0.78 -34.55
C ASP A 208 11.62 -1.29 -35.41
N THR A 209 12.69 -1.80 -34.79
CA THR A 209 13.83 -2.41 -35.49
C THR A 209 13.41 -3.63 -36.30
N THR A 210 12.60 -4.52 -35.73
CA THR A 210 12.09 -5.71 -36.41
C THR A 210 11.08 -5.38 -37.52
N ARG A 211 10.27 -4.31 -37.39
CA ARG A 211 9.45 -3.79 -38.48
C ARG A 211 10.30 -3.30 -39.66
N ARG A 212 11.32 -2.48 -39.41
CA ARG A 212 12.24 -1.99 -40.45
C ARG A 212 12.95 -3.16 -41.16
N ALA A 213 13.39 -4.18 -40.41
CA ALA A 213 13.99 -5.38 -40.98
C ALA A 213 13.01 -6.18 -41.86
N LEU A 214 11.76 -6.33 -41.42
CA LEU A 214 10.69 -6.98 -42.21
C LEU A 214 10.39 -6.23 -43.51
N ASP A 215 10.34 -4.90 -43.47
CA ASP A 215 10.07 -4.08 -44.65
C ASP A 215 11.26 -4.06 -45.62
N ALA A 216 12.50 -4.13 -45.13
CA ALA A 216 13.69 -4.36 -45.96
C ALA A 216 13.63 -5.71 -46.68
N VAL A 217 13.36 -6.80 -45.96
CA VAL A 217 13.23 -8.16 -46.54
C VAL A 217 12.07 -8.24 -47.55
N ARG A 218 10.98 -7.50 -47.34
CA ARG A 218 9.87 -7.38 -48.31
C ARG A 218 10.33 -6.66 -49.59
N ALA A 219 11.08 -5.57 -49.46
CA ALA A 219 11.63 -4.86 -50.61
C ALA A 219 12.63 -5.71 -51.41
N GLU A 220 13.51 -6.46 -50.73
CA GLU A 220 14.43 -7.42 -51.35
C GLU A 220 13.69 -8.53 -52.09
N ARG A 221 12.65 -9.11 -51.48
CA ARG A 221 11.77 -10.11 -52.12
C ARG A 221 11.14 -9.55 -53.39
N ASP A 222 10.62 -8.32 -53.34
CA ASP A 222 9.93 -7.70 -54.48
C ASP A 222 10.91 -7.33 -55.59
N ASP A 223 12.16 -6.99 -55.26
CA ASP A 223 13.22 -6.81 -56.24
C ASP A 223 13.60 -8.13 -56.92
N LEU A 224 13.87 -9.19 -56.13
CA LEU A 224 14.15 -10.53 -56.65
C LEU A 224 13.01 -11.09 -57.50
N ALA A 225 11.75 -10.79 -57.14
CA ALA A 225 10.59 -11.18 -57.94
C ALA A 225 10.56 -10.50 -59.32
N ARG A 226 10.96 -9.21 -59.41
CA ARG A 226 11.12 -8.49 -60.69
C ARG A 226 12.27 -9.06 -61.50
N GLN A 227 13.46 -9.24 -60.90
CA GLN A 227 14.61 -9.86 -61.57
C GLN A 227 14.27 -11.26 -62.12
N LEU A 228 13.51 -12.06 -61.37
CA LEU A 228 13.04 -13.38 -61.81
C LEU A 228 11.99 -13.32 -62.92
N GLN A 229 11.19 -12.25 -62.99
CA GLN A 229 10.28 -12.02 -64.11
C GLN A 229 11.01 -11.57 -65.38
N ASP A 230 12.02 -10.71 -65.24
CA ASP A 230 12.78 -10.18 -66.37
C ASP A 230 13.70 -11.26 -66.97
N THR A 231 14.42 -12.03 -66.16
CA THR A 231 15.20 -13.20 -66.62
C THR A 231 14.35 -14.28 -67.29
N LYS A 232 13.09 -14.48 -66.85
CA LYS A 232 12.13 -15.35 -67.55
C LYS A 232 11.74 -14.81 -68.93
N ARG A 233 11.63 -13.49 -69.09
CA ARG A 233 11.36 -12.85 -70.38
C ARG A 233 12.57 -13.00 -71.31
N GLU A 234 13.77 -12.69 -70.82
CA GLU A 234 15.02 -12.89 -71.57
C GLU A 234 15.21 -14.35 -72.03
N LEU A 235 14.93 -15.32 -71.16
CA LEU A 235 14.99 -16.73 -71.51
C LEU A 235 13.97 -17.12 -72.59
N HIS A 236 12.76 -16.56 -72.55
CA HIS A 236 11.75 -16.77 -73.58
C HIS A 236 12.20 -16.17 -74.93
N ASP A 237 12.70 -14.94 -74.92
CA ASP A 237 13.18 -14.23 -76.11
C ASP A 237 14.40 -14.94 -76.73
N LEU A 238 15.34 -15.40 -75.91
CA LEU A 238 16.47 -16.23 -76.33
C LEU A 238 16.03 -17.58 -76.91
N THR A 239 15.01 -18.21 -76.34
CA THR A 239 14.45 -19.47 -76.86
C THR A 239 13.82 -19.27 -78.24
N ALA A 240 13.06 -18.18 -78.43
CA ALA A 240 12.48 -17.81 -79.72
C ALA A 240 13.54 -17.41 -80.77
N ALA A 241 14.59 -16.71 -80.35
CA ALA A 241 15.74 -16.42 -81.22
C ALA A 241 16.49 -17.70 -81.63
N HIS A 242 16.62 -18.67 -80.71
CA HIS A 242 17.24 -19.96 -81.00
C HIS A 242 16.41 -20.83 -81.95
N SER A 243 15.08 -20.88 -81.80
CA SER A 243 14.23 -21.60 -82.77
C SER A 243 14.30 -20.95 -84.15
N ALA A 244 14.19 -19.63 -84.25
CA ALA A 244 14.25 -18.91 -85.53
C ALA A 244 15.63 -19.02 -86.22
N THR A 245 16.73 -19.08 -85.47
CA THR A 245 18.07 -19.33 -86.03
C THR A 245 18.24 -20.78 -86.48
N THR A 246 17.64 -21.74 -85.76
CA THR A 246 17.62 -23.16 -86.14
C THR A 246 16.82 -23.38 -87.44
N GLU A 247 15.65 -22.74 -87.58
CA GLU A 247 14.84 -22.77 -88.81
C GLU A 247 15.57 -22.14 -90.01
N ARG A 248 16.30 -21.04 -89.81
CA ARG A 248 17.16 -20.47 -90.87
C ARG A 248 18.30 -21.39 -91.24
N LEU A 249 18.90 -22.08 -90.27
CA LEU A 249 19.98 -23.03 -90.53
C LEU A 249 19.47 -24.22 -91.34
N THR A 250 18.34 -24.82 -90.97
CA THR A 250 17.75 -25.94 -91.73
C THR A 250 17.35 -25.52 -93.15
N ALA A 251 16.75 -24.35 -93.33
CA ALA A 251 16.41 -23.81 -94.65
C ALA A 251 17.66 -23.51 -95.52
N ALA A 252 18.74 -22.99 -94.92
CA ALA A 252 20.00 -22.78 -95.63
C ALA A 252 20.69 -24.10 -95.99
N THR A 253 20.60 -25.12 -95.15
CA THR A 253 21.11 -26.47 -95.45
C THR A 253 20.36 -27.11 -96.60
N THR A 254 19.01 -27.12 -96.58
CA THR A 254 18.22 -27.69 -97.68
C THR A 254 18.45 -26.94 -98.99
N GLN A 255 18.55 -25.60 -98.97
CA GLN A 255 18.94 -24.83 -100.16
C GLN A 255 20.33 -25.21 -100.67
N ASN A 256 21.31 -25.45 -99.79
CA ASN A 256 22.65 -25.87 -100.21
C ASN A 256 22.64 -27.26 -100.86
N ASP A 257 21.85 -28.19 -100.33
CA ASP A 257 21.73 -29.54 -100.89
C ASP A 257 20.97 -29.55 -102.23
N THR A 258 19.95 -28.70 -102.41
CA THR A 258 19.32 -28.47 -103.73
C THR A 258 20.33 -27.92 -104.74
N LEU A 259 21.08 -26.86 -104.38
CA LEU A 259 22.09 -26.28 -105.26
C LEU A 259 23.23 -27.26 -105.62
N ARG A 260 23.57 -28.19 -104.71
CA ARG A 260 24.51 -29.29 -105.00
C ARG A 260 23.93 -30.27 -106.03
N ALA A 261 22.67 -30.68 -105.88
CA ALA A 261 22.01 -31.56 -106.82
C ALA A 261 21.84 -30.93 -108.22
N GLU A 262 21.54 -29.64 -108.29
CA GLU A 262 21.53 -28.86 -109.54
C GLU A 262 22.93 -28.76 -110.16
N LEU A 263 23.97 -28.53 -109.35
CA LEU A 263 25.36 -28.50 -109.82
C LEU A 263 25.82 -29.87 -110.36
N ASP A 264 25.42 -30.97 -109.73
CA ASP A 264 25.77 -32.32 -110.20
C ASP A 264 24.98 -32.72 -111.45
N THR A 265 23.71 -32.30 -111.57
CA THR A 265 22.91 -32.43 -112.81
C THR A 265 23.57 -31.66 -113.96
N THR A 266 23.88 -30.38 -113.76
CA THR A 266 24.51 -29.56 -114.81
C THR A 266 25.92 -30.04 -115.19
N ARG A 267 26.66 -30.69 -114.27
CA ARG A 267 27.91 -31.40 -114.59
C ARG A 267 27.69 -32.63 -115.46
N ALA A 268 26.62 -33.40 -115.20
CA ALA A 268 26.24 -34.55 -116.03
C ALA A 268 25.83 -34.09 -117.43
N ASP A 269 24.96 -33.08 -117.53
CA ASP A 269 24.52 -32.49 -118.81
C ASP A 269 25.71 -31.95 -119.63
N LEU A 270 26.63 -31.24 -118.99
CA LEU A 270 27.87 -30.75 -119.63
C LEU A 270 28.77 -31.89 -120.11
N THR A 271 28.74 -33.05 -119.44
CA THR A 271 29.50 -34.24 -119.85
C THR A 271 28.84 -34.89 -121.06
N ALA A 272 27.52 -35.11 -121.02
CA ALA A 272 26.76 -35.65 -122.15
C ALA A 272 26.87 -34.75 -123.40
N ALA A 273 26.76 -33.43 -123.26
CA ALA A 273 26.92 -32.49 -124.37
C ALA A 273 28.33 -32.50 -124.98
N ARG A 274 29.37 -32.79 -124.18
CA ARG A 274 30.75 -32.98 -124.67
C ARG A 274 30.90 -34.29 -125.44
N GLU A 275 30.27 -35.36 -124.97
CA GLU A 275 30.24 -36.67 -125.65
C GLU A 275 29.48 -36.58 -126.98
N GLU A 276 28.31 -35.94 -127.01
CA GLU A 276 27.55 -35.64 -128.24
C GLU A 276 28.38 -34.79 -129.21
N THR A 277 29.03 -33.73 -128.73
CA THR A 277 29.93 -32.90 -129.55
C THR A 277 31.11 -33.71 -130.12
N ALA A 278 31.62 -34.70 -129.37
CA ALA A 278 32.69 -35.59 -129.85
C ALA A 278 32.18 -36.58 -130.90
N ALA A 279 30.98 -37.15 -130.70
CA ALA A 279 30.31 -38.03 -131.67
C ALA A 279 30.02 -37.29 -132.98
N LEU A 280 29.40 -36.11 -132.92
CA LEU A 280 29.12 -35.27 -134.10
C LEU A 280 30.40 -34.87 -134.85
N ARG A 281 31.53 -34.69 -134.16
CA ARG A 281 32.83 -34.46 -134.82
C ARG A 281 33.33 -35.72 -135.55
N ALA A 282 33.22 -36.89 -134.93
CA ALA A 282 33.60 -38.16 -135.55
C ALA A 282 32.71 -38.49 -136.78
N GLU A 283 31.41 -38.21 -136.72
CA GLU A 283 30.49 -38.30 -137.86
C GLU A 283 30.84 -37.30 -138.97
N LEU A 284 31.18 -36.06 -138.60
CA LEU A 284 31.60 -35.03 -139.55
C LEU A 284 32.92 -35.40 -140.25
N ASP A 285 33.87 -35.99 -139.54
CA ASP A 285 35.13 -36.46 -140.14
C ASP A 285 34.90 -37.72 -141.00
N THR A 286 34.05 -38.65 -140.56
CA THR A 286 33.64 -39.81 -141.38
C THR A 286 32.95 -39.39 -142.68
N THR A 287 32.05 -38.40 -142.63
CA THR A 287 31.36 -37.89 -143.83
C THR A 287 32.29 -37.07 -144.73
N ARG A 288 33.29 -36.38 -144.18
CA ARG A 288 34.39 -35.76 -144.96
C ARG A 288 35.23 -36.80 -145.69
N ASP A 289 35.58 -37.90 -145.03
CA ASP A 289 36.36 -38.99 -145.63
C ASP A 289 35.56 -39.71 -146.72
N GLN A 290 34.27 -39.97 -146.49
CA GLN A 290 33.35 -40.48 -147.52
C GLN A 290 33.25 -39.52 -148.72
N LEU A 291 33.08 -38.21 -148.48
CA LEU A 291 33.03 -37.21 -149.54
C LEU A 291 34.36 -37.09 -150.30
N ALA A 292 35.50 -37.26 -149.63
CA ALA A 292 36.81 -37.32 -150.26
C ALA A 292 36.95 -38.57 -151.13
N ALA A 293 36.56 -39.74 -150.63
CA ALA A 293 36.55 -41.00 -151.37
C ALA A 293 35.64 -40.93 -152.61
N GLU A 294 34.43 -40.37 -152.48
CA GLU A 294 33.52 -40.12 -153.61
C GLU A 294 34.11 -39.15 -154.63
N ARG A 295 34.77 -38.08 -154.21
CA ARG A 295 35.49 -37.16 -155.12
C ARG A 295 36.63 -37.87 -155.86
N THR A 296 37.39 -38.75 -155.20
CA THR A 296 38.42 -39.56 -155.83
C THR A 296 37.83 -40.57 -156.80
N ALA A 297 36.77 -41.29 -156.40
CA ALA A 297 36.07 -42.26 -157.26
C ALA A 297 35.48 -41.59 -158.50
N ARG A 298 34.86 -40.41 -158.33
CA ARG A 298 34.37 -39.56 -159.41
C ARG A 298 35.49 -39.08 -160.32
N SER A 299 36.61 -38.59 -159.79
CA SER A 299 37.76 -38.17 -160.60
C SER A 299 38.35 -39.34 -161.41
N VAL A 300 38.39 -40.55 -160.85
CA VAL A 300 38.78 -41.76 -161.56
C VAL A 300 37.75 -42.16 -162.62
N ALA A 301 36.45 -41.96 -162.37
CA ALA A 301 35.39 -42.22 -163.34
C ALA A 301 35.42 -41.21 -164.51
N GLU A 302 35.63 -39.92 -164.21
CA GLU A 302 35.84 -38.86 -165.20
C GLU A 302 37.09 -39.15 -166.04
N ALA A 303 38.25 -39.46 -165.43
CA ALA A 303 39.45 -39.84 -166.16
C ALA A 303 39.29 -41.13 -167.02
N LYS A 304 38.47 -42.10 -166.58
CA LYS A 304 38.10 -43.27 -167.39
C LYS A 304 37.17 -42.91 -168.54
N ALA A 305 36.23 -41.99 -168.34
CA ALA A 305 35.33 -41.51 -169.38
C ALA A 305 36.12 -40.71 -170.44
N ASP A 306 37.04 -39.84 -170.02
CA ASP A 306 37.98 -39.13 -170.89
C ASP A 306 38.85 -40.11 -171.67
N ALA A 307 39.47 -41.09 -171.00
CA ALA A 307 40.27 -42.12 -171.68
C ALA A 307 39.43 -42.96 -172.67
N ALA A 308 38.17 -43.25 -172.36
CA ALA A 308 37.24 -43.92 -173.27
C ALA A 308 36.85 -43.02 -174.45
N HIS A 309 36.64 -41.71 -174.24
CA HIS A 309 36.41 -40.74 -175.30
C HIS A 309 37.62 -40.59 -176.22
N THR A 310 38.83 -40.53 -175.68
CA THR A 310 40.07 -40.51 -176.49
C THR A 310 40.22 -41.81 -177.27
N ALA A 311 39.99 -42.96 -176.65
CA ALA A 311 40.02 -44.25 -177.34
C ALA A 311 38.93 -44.37 -178.42
N LEU A 312 37.75 -43.78 -178.24
CA LEU A 312 36.72 -43.68 -179.27
C LEU A 312 37.15 -42.76 -180.41
N ALA A 313 37.75 -41.59 -180.11
CA ALA A 313 38.29 -40.70 -181.13
C ALA A 313 39.45 -41.34 -181.93
N ASP A 314 40.31 -42.13 -181.29
CA ASP A 314 41.34 -42.94 -181.94
C ASP A 314 40.72 -44.05 -182.81
N LYS A 315 39.60 -44.64 -182.38
CA LYS A 315 38.84 -45.61 -183.18
C LYS A 315 38.17 -44.95 -184.39
N ASP A 316 37.57 -43.77 -184.21
CA ASP A 316 36.91 -43.02 -185.28
C ASP A 316 37.91 -42.50 -186.32
N THR A 317 39.07 -41.99 -185.88
CA THR A 317 40.17 -41.64 -186.79
C THR A 317 40.74 -42.88 -187.49
N ARG A 318 40.83 -44.03 -186.82
CA ARG A 318 41.22 -45.29 -187.48
C ARG A 318 40.17 -45.79 -188.48
N ILE A 319 38.88 -45.62 -188.19
CA ILE A 319 37.78 -45.90 -189.13
C ILE A 319 37.86 -44.95 -190.33
N ALA A 320 38.14 -43.67 -190.12
CA ALA A 320 38.34 -42.70 -191.19
C ALA A 320 39.57 -43.04 -192.05
N GLU A 321 40.70 -43.42 -191.46
CA GLU A 321 41.87 -43.93 -192.19
C GLU A 321 41.53 -45.18 -193.01
N LEU A 322 40.86 -46.17 -192.41
CA LEU A 322 40.47 -47.40 -193.11
C LEU A 322 39.48 -47.11 -194.24
N THR A 323 38.55 -46.18 -194.05
CA THR A 323 37.60 -45.71 -195.08
C THR A 323 38.33 -45.01 -196.23
N GLU A 324 39.34 -44.20 -195.92
CA GLU A 324 40.18 -43.52 -196.91
C GLU A 324 41.11 -44.50 -197.65
N GLN A 325 41.65 -45.51 -196.96
CA GLN A 325 42.35 -46.63 -197.59
C GLN A 325 41.41 -47.41 -198.53
N LEU A 326 40.16 -47.65 -198.12
CA LEU A 326 39.13 -48.27 -198.97
C LEU A 326 38.80 -47.41 -200.19
N ARG A 327 38.70 -46.08 -200.05
CA ARG A 327 38.54 -45.14 -201.18
C ARG A 327 39.72 -45.20 -202.13
N ARG A 328 40.95 -45.21 -201.62
CA ARG A 328 42.17 -45.29 -202.44
C ARG A 328 42.29 -46.62 -203.16
N ALA A 329 41.86 -47.72 -202.53
CA ALA A 329 41.78 -49.03 -203.17
C ALA A 329 40.76 -49.05 -204.31
N HIS A 330 39.54 -48.53 -204.10
CA HIS A 330 38.54 -48.37 -205.18
C HIS A 330 39.05 -47.47 -206.30
N ALA A 331 39.57 -46.27 -205.98
CA ALA A 331 40.12 -45.35 -206.98
C ALA A 331 41.42 -45.86 -207.65
N HIS A 332 42.00 -46.97 -207.19
CA HIS A 332 43.07 -47.71 -207.87
C HIS A 332 42.48 -48.77 -208.80
N LEU A 333 41.49 -49.54 -208.33
CA LEU A 333 40.69 -50.48 -209.14
C LEU A 333 40.08 -49.80 -210.37
N ASP A 334 39.42 -48.65 -210.19
CA ASP A 334 38.80 -47.89 -211.30
C ASP A 334 39.82 -47.48 -212.37
N ARG A 335 41.04 -47.12 -211.96
CA ARG A 335 42.15 -46.81 -212.88
C ARG A 335 42.68 -48.04 -213.61
N VAL A 336 42.76 -49.18 -212.94
CA VAL A 336 43.22 -50.45 -213.55
C VAL A 336 42.17 -51.03 -214.52
N LEU A 337 40.89 -50.74 -214.30
CA LEU A 337 39.82 -51.11 -215.23
C LEU A 337 39.81 -50.21 -216.47
N ALA A 338 39.91 -48.89 -216.30
CA ALA A 338 39.93 -47.93 -217.42
C ALA A 338 41.10 -48.14 -218.40
N ASP A 339 42.26 -48.62 -217.93
CA ASP A 339 43.45 -48.84 -218.77
C ASP A 339 43.37 -50.13 -219.62
N LYS A 340 42.39 -51.01 -219.37
CA LYS A 340 42.17 -52.25 -220.15
C LYS A 340 41.32 -52.04 -221.41
N ASP A 341 40.41 -51.09 -221.43
CA ASP A 341 39.44 -50.93 -222.54
C ASP A 341 40.03 -50.28 -223.81
N THR A 342 41.27 -49.76 -223.77
CA THR A 342 41.87 -49.00 -224.89
C THR A 342 42.71 -49.82 -225.88
N ARG A 343 42.80 -51.15 -225.74
CA ARG A 343 43.76 -51.98 -226.51
C ARG A 343 43.21 -53.20 -227.25
N ALA A 344 41.89 -53.39 -227.34
CA ALA A 344 41.30 -54.64 -227.84
C ALA A 344 40.16 -54.46 -228.87
N SER A 345 40.42 -53.81 -230.01
CA SER A 345 39.52 -53.90 -231.19
C SER A 345 40.18 -53.64 -232.55
N ASP A 346 41.09 -54.52 -232.98
CA ASP A 346 41.27 -54.81 -234.42
C ASP A 346 41.53 -56.31 -234.63
N GLN A 347 40.43 -57.07 -234.85
CA GLN A 347 40.34 -58.44 -235.39
C GLN A 347 40.89 -59.63 -234.54
N PRO A 348 40.46 -60.89 -234.80
CA PRO A 348 39.06 -61.36 -234.85
C PRO A 348 38.81 -62.72 -234.14
N SER A 349 37.53 -63.14 -234.06
CA SER A 349 36.99 -64.48 -233.76
C SER A 349 37.07 -65.06 -232.32
N GLY A 350 36.07 -65.88 -231.95
CA GLY A 350 36.17 -66.85 -230.84
C GLY A 350 35.25 -66.67 -229.61
N GLU A 351 34.01 -67.17 -229.72
CA GLU A 351 33.03 -67.68 -228.73
C GLU A 351 33.09 -67.44 -227.18
N ARG A 352 31.87 -67.37 -226.63
CA ARG A 352 31.31 -67.42 -225.24
C ARG A 352 31.61 -68.72 -224.44
N PRO A 353 31.11 -68.98 -223.18
CA PRO A 353 30.21 -68.20 -222.27
C PRO A 353 30.58 -68.20 -220.73
N GLU A 354 29.73 -67.56 -219.88
CA GLU A 354 29.22 -67.99 -218.53
C GLU A 354 30.19 -68.17 -217.31
N GLU A 355 29.84 -68.01 -216.00
CA GLU A 355 28.62 -67.57 -215.25
C GLU A 355 28.92 -67.25 -213.73
N SER A 356 27.96 -66.59 -213.02
CA SER A 356 27.50 -66.82 -211.61
C SER A 356 28.21 -66.37 -210.29
N GLN A 357 27.43 -65.63 -209.46
CA GLN A 357 27.19 -65.76 -207.98
C GLN A 357 28.33 -65.55 -206.91
N ALA A 358 28.11 -65.21 -205.61
CA ALA A 358 27.00 -64.57 -204.83
C ALA A 358 27.38 -64.28 -203.32
N LEU A 359 26.51 -63.53 -202.59
CA LEU A 359 26.18 -63.56 -201.13
C LEU A 359 27.08 -62.94 -199.99
N GLU A 360 26.40 -62.18 -199.10
CA GLU A 360 26.46 -62.09 -197.61
C GLU A 360 27.77 -61.77 -196.84
N SER A 361 27.78 -61.06 -195.69
CA SER A 361 26.76 -60.30 -194.91
C SER A 361 27.43 -59.11 -194.21
#